data_AF-A0A2V1EBZ1-F1
#
_entry.id   AF-A0A2V1EBZ1-F1
#
_cell.length_a   1.000
_cell.length_b   1.000
_cell.length_c   1.000
_cell.angle_alpha   90.00
_cell.angle_beta   90.00
_cell.angle_gamma   90.00
#
_symmetry.space_group_name_H-M   'P 1'
#
loop_
_entity.id
_entity.type
_entity.pdbx_description
1 polymer ?
#
loop_
_entity_poly.entity_id
_entity_poly.type
_entity_poly.pdbx_seq_one_letter_code
_entity_poly.pdbx_strand_id
1 'polypeptide(L)'
;MVPRLFGPIRERYLDRPGGYTRILRIEPVKEDQAESAILELVDGPKDMRFALTAKTLSNLPENKQINDITARNVKKVTQFRRNGMAELRKMVENMRKRKEQGWDERQLLEPKRVYLHEERHIRDMRYPKKAEDWEIPNKFIPEDGVEAPAGTPMGKLYGVLDKQKRAKRRQEKLDRGII
;
A
#
# COMPACT_ATOMS: atom_id res chain seq x y z
N MET A 1 0.57 6.77 -25.70
CA MET A 1 -0.77 6.62 -25.07
C MET A 1 -1.80 5.99 -26.00
N VAL A 2 -1.86 6.40 -27.27
CA VAL A 2 -2.80 5.93 -28.29
C VAL A 2 -2.97 4.40 -28.38
N PRO A 3 -1.90 3.56 -28.32
CA PRO A 3 -2.06 2.11 -28.46
C PRO A 3 -2.85 1.45 -27.32
N ARG A 4 -2.73 1.97 -26.09
CA ARG A 4 -3.46 1.41 -24.93
C ARG A 4 -4.95 1.71 -24.96
N LEU A 5 -5.32 2.84 -25.55
CA LEU A 5 -6.72 3.24 -25.68
C LEU A 5 -7.44 2.33 -26.69
N PHE A 6 -6.86 2.17 -27.88
CA PHE A 6 -7.46 1.39 -28.97
C PHE A 6 -7.25 -0.12 -28.87
N GLY A 7 -6.32 -0.59 -28.03
CA GLY A 7 -6.14 -2.01 -27.71
C GLY A 7 -6.92 -2.41 -26.44
N PRO A 8 -6.24 -2.56 -25.28
CA PRO A 8 -6.81 -3.20 -24.10
C PRO A 8 -8.01 -2.47 -23.49
N ILE A 9 -8.08 -1.13 -23.61
CA ILE A 9 -9.22 -0.36 -23.08
C ILE A 9 -10.45 -0.54 -23.98
N ARG A 10 -10.29 -0.42 -25.30
CA ARG A 10 -11.36 -0.68 -26.28
C ARG A 10 -11.91 -2.10 -26.11
N GLU A 11 -11.04 -3.11 -26.10
CA GLU A 11 -11.44 -4.51 -25.99
C GLU A 11 -12.22 -4.84 -24.72
N ARG A 12 -11.89 -4.17 -23.61
CA ARG A 12 -12.58 -4.35 -22.32
C ARG A 12 -14.03 -3.87 -22.36
N TYR A 13 -14.32 -2.83 -23.14
CA TYR A 13 -15.60 -2.14 -23.11
C TYR A 13 -16.48 -2.38 -24.33
N LEU A 14 -16.11 -3.33 -25.20
CA LEU A 14 -16.87 -3.65 -26.42
C LEU A 14 -18.34 -3.93 -26.15
N ASP A 15 -18.64 -4.71 -25.11
CA ASP A 15 -20.01 -5.17 -24.80
C ASP A 15 -20.75 -4.25 -23.80
N ARG A 16 -20.12 -3.16 -23.36
CA ARG A 16 -20.66 -2.29 -22.29
C ARG A 16 -21.28 -1.02 -22.87
N PRO A 17 -22.61 -0.82 -22.74
CA PRO A 17 -23.31 0.36 -23.25
C PRO A 17 -23.13 1.56 -22.30
N GLY A 18 -21.94 2.14 -22.26
CA GLY A 18 -21.62 3.33 -21.46
C GLY A 18 -21.27 3.05 -19.98
N GLY A 19 -20.97 4.13 -19.24
CA GLY A 19 -20.61 4.03 -17.82
C GLY A 19 -19.24 3.37 -17.57
N TYR A 20 -18.22 3.81 -18.31
CA TYR A 20 -16.86 3.25 -18.25
C TYR A 20 -16.06 3.70 -17.03
N THR A 21 -16.46 4.82 -16.42
CA THR A 21 -15.83 5.38 -15.23
C THR A 21 -16.72 5.20 -14.01
N ARG A 22 -16.09 5.19 -12.84
CA ARG A 22 -16.77 5.24 -11.54
C ARG A 22 -16.10 6.28 -10.65
N ILE A 23 -16.92 7.04 -9.95
CA ILE A 23 -16.50 7.98 -8.92
C ILE A 23 -16.92 7.40 -7.58
N LEU A 24 -15.95 7.15 -6.70
CA LEU A 24 -16.19 6.70 -5.32
C LEU A 24 -15.80 7.84 -4.37
N ARG A 25 -16.77 8.39 -3.65
CA ARG A 25 -16.48 9.42 -2.64
C ARG A 25 -15.72 8.79 -1.47
N ILE A 26 -14.69 9.48 -1.01
CA ILE A 26 -13.86 9.09 0.12
C ILE A 26 -13.78 10.23 1.12
N GLU A 27 -13.22 9.94 2.30
CA GLU A 27 -12.93 10.98 3.28
C GLU A 27 -11.92 12.00 2.72
N PRO A 28 -11.97 13.26 3.18
CA PRO A 28 -11.01 14.28 2.78
C PRO A 28 -9.57 13.82 3.06
N VAL A 29 -8.80 13.64 2.00
CA VAL A 29 -7.40 13.22 2.13
C VAL A 29 -6.49 14.42 2.37
N LYS A 30 -6.96 15.63 2.08
CA LYS A 30 -6.18 16.86 2.09
C LYS A 30 -6.34 17.63 3.39
N GLU A 31 -5.34 18.44 3.73
CA GLU A 31 -5.37 19.32 4.90
C GLU A 31 -6.49 20.39 4.85
N ASP A 32 -6.89 20.81 3.65
CA ASP A 32 -7.96 21.80 3.40
C ASP A 32 -9.37 21.24 3.58
N GLN A 33 -9.50 19.96 3.95
CA GLN A 33 -10.77 19.24 4.12
C GLN A 33 -11.67 19.25 2.86
N ALA A 34 -11.09 19.43 1.67
CA ALA A 34 -11.85 19.37 0.43
C ALA A 34 -12.40 17.95 0.17
N GLU A 35 -13.66 17.88 -0.29
CA GLU A 35 -14.28 16.61 -0.67
C GLU A 35 -13.42 15.86 -1.70
N SER A 36 -13.11 14.61 -1.39
CA SER A 36 -12.21 13.78 -2.19
C SER A 36 -12.96 12.60 -2.79
N ALA A 37 -12.55 12.17 -3.98
CA ALA A 37 -13.12 11.01 -4.66
C ALA A 37 -12.07 10.27 -5.48
N ILE A 38 -12.28 8.96 -5.63
CA ILE A 38 -11.50 8.09 -6.51
C ILE A 38 -12.22 7.99 -7.84
N LEU A 39 -11.57 8.45 -8.91
CA LEU A 39 -11.99 8.20 -10.29
C LEU A 39 -11.28 6.94 -10.80
N GLU A 40 -12.06 5.94 -11.18
CA GLU A 40 -11.54 4.68 -11.70
C GLU A 40 -12.19 4.25 -13.01
N LEU A 41 -11.47 3.45 -13.77
CA LEU A 41 -11.99 2.73 -14.93
C LEU A 41 -12.60 1.40 -14.48
N VAL A 42 -13.88 1.22 -14.80
CA VAL A 42 -14.67 0.03 -14.42
C VAL A 42 -14.08 -1.22 -15.07
N ASP A 43 -14.18 -2.38 -14.41
CA ASP A 43 -13.65 -3.65 -14.93
C ASP A 43 -12.13 -3.64 -15.16
N GLY A 44 -11.43 -2.65 -14.59
CA GLY A 44 -9.99 -2.58 -14.62
C GLY A 44 -9.32 -3.51 -13.62
N PRO A 45 -8.00 -3.71 -13.77
CA PRO A 45 -7.21 -4.50 -12.82
C PRO A 45 -7.16 -3.87 -11.42
N LYS A 46 -7.43 -2.56 -11.31
CA LYS A 46 -7.45 -1.78 -10.06
C LYS A 46 -8.86 -1.26 -9.72
N ASP A 47 -9.90 -2.02 -10.04
CA ASP A 47 -11.29 -1.66 -9.70
C ASP A 47 -11.51 -1.83 -8.18
N MET A 48 -11.74 -0.71 -7.49
CA MET A 48 -11.91 -0.64 -6.05
C MET A 48 -13.26 -1.19 -5.61
N ARG A 49 -14.33 -0.97 -6.37
CA ARG A 49 -15.63 -1.57 -6.03
C ARG A 49 -15.56 -3.10 -6.09
N PHE A 50 -14.84 -3.64 -7.06
CA PHE A 50 -14.61 -5.09 -7.16
C PHE A 50 -13.82 -5.61 -5.96
N ALA A 51 -12.72 -4.94 -5.59
CA ALA A 51 -11.90 -5.32 -4.43
C ALA A 51 -12.68 -5.21 -3.09
N LEU A 52 -13.47 -4.16 -2.89
CA LEU A 52 -14.31 -3.98 -1.71
C LEU A 52 -15.40 -5.05 -1.61
N THR A 53 -16.01 -5.41 -2.74
CA THR A 53 -16.99 -6.51 -2.80
C THR A 53 -16.34 -7.83 -2.42
N ALA A 54 -15.14 -8.11 -2.95
CA ALA A 54 -14.37 -9.29 -2.58
C ALA A 54 -14.00 -9.31 -1.09
N LYS A 55 -13.53 -8.18 -0.53
CA LYS A 55 -13.20 -8.05 0.91
C LYS A 55 -14.44 -8.23 1.80
N THR A 56 -15.60 -7.77 1.34
CA THR A 56 -16.88 -7.97 2.06
C THR A 56 -17.26 -9.45 2.08
N LEU A 57 -17.16 -10.14 0.93
CA LEU A 57 -17.44 -11.57 0.83
C LEU A 57 -16.43 -12.43 1.58
N SER A 58 -15.15 -12.05 1.61
CA SER A 58 -14.14 -12.80 2.38
C SER A 58 -14.37 -12.72 3.89
N ASN A 59 -15.02 -11.66 4.37
CA ASN A 59 -15.39 -11.48 5.77
C ASN A 59 -16.76 -12.04 6.13
N LEU A 60 -17.58 -12.43 5.14
CA LEU A 60 -18.89 -13.00 5.38
C LEU A 60 -18.74 -14.45 5.85
N PRO A 61 -19.30 -14.84 7.02
CA PRO A 61 -19.28 -16.21 7.46
C PRO A 61 -20.25 -17.06 6.64
N GLU A 62 -19.96 -18.35 6.50
CA GLU A 62 -20.71 -19.26 5.61
C GLU A 62 -22.17 -19.45 6.04
N ASN A 63 -22.46 -19.27 7.33
CA ASN A 63 -23.80 -19.36 7.89
C ASN A 63 -24.67 -18.12 7.65
N LYS A 64 -24.13 -17.03 7.11
CA LYS A 64 -24.86 -15.77 6.94
C LYS A 64 -25.25 -15.55 5.49
N GLN A 65 -26.53 -15.30 5.26
CA GLN A 65 -27.06 -14.95 3.94
C GLN A 65 -26.52 -13.59 3.46
N ILE A 66 -26.37 -13.48 2.13
CA ILE A 66 -25.88 -12.27 1.49
C ILE A 66 -26.98 -11.20 1.51
N ASN A 67 -26.64 -9.99 1.98
CA ASN A 67 -27.53 -8.83 1.91
C ASN A 67 -27.84 -8.45 0.44
N ASP A 68 -29.05 -8.02 0.13
CA ASP A 68 -29.51 -7.54 -1.18
C ASP A 68 -28.55 -6.53 -1.82
N ILE A 69 -28.00 -5.61 -1.02
CA ILE A 69 -27.03 -4.62 -1.50
C ILE A 69 -25.76 -5.30 -2.00
N THR A 70 -25.26 -6.28 -1.23
CA THR A 70 -24.05 -7.05 -1.60
C THR A 70 -24.32 -7.91 -2.83
N ALA A 71 -25.49 -8.55 -2.93
CA ALA A 71 -25.88 -9.32 -4.11
C ALA A 71 -25.94 -8.43 -5.37
N ARG A 72 -26.51 -7.23 -5.25
CA ARG A 72 -26.55 -6.23 -6.33
C ARG A 72 -25.14 -5.74 -6.71
N ASN A 73 -24.25 -5.58 -5.74
CA ASN A 73 -22.85 -5.22 -5.99
C ASN A 73 -22.11 -6.32 -6.74
N VAL A 74 -22.27 -7.58 -6.32
CA VAL A 74 -21.72 -8.75 -7.02
C VAL A 74 -22.18 -8.76 -8.47
N LYS A 75 -23.49 -8.66 -8.71
CA LYS A 75 -24.05 -8.59 -10.07
C LYS A 75 -23.40 -7.46 -10.90
N LYS A 76 -23.27 -6.25 -10.33
CA LYS A 76 -22.73 -5.08 -11.03
C LYS A 76 -21.26 -5.22 -11.41
N VAL A 77 -20.44 -5.88 -10.59
CA VAL A 77 -18.99 -6.01 -10.83
C VAL A 77 -18.64 -7.23 -11.69
N THR A 78 -19.56 -8.17 -11.88
CA THR A 78 -19.33 -9.38 -12.70
C THR A 78 -20.02 -9.34 -14.07
N GLN A 79 -21.15 -8.63 -14.21
CA GLN A 79 -22.01 -8.70 -15.41
C GLN A 79 -21.34 -8.45 -16.78
N PHE A 80 -20.37 -7.53 -16.87
CA PHE A 80 -19.72 -7.17 -18.14
C PHE A 80 -18.25 -7.64 -18.21
N ARG A 81 -17.80 -8.42 -17.22
CA ARG A 81 -16.47 -9.03 -17.23
C ARG A 81 -16.56 -10.41 -17.87
N ARG A 82 -15.70 -10.69 -18.86
CA ARG A 82 -15.64 -12.01 -19.53
C ARG A 82 -15.59 -13.19 -18.54
N ASN A 83 -14.74 -13.10 -17.51
CA ASN A 83 -14.59 -14.13 -16.46
C ASN A 83 -14.91 -13.60 -15.05
N GLY A 84 -15.88 -12.69 -14.94
CA GLY A 84 -16.10 -11.90 -13.72
C GLY A 84 -16.29 -12.72 -12.44
N MET A 85 -17.08 -13.79 -12.48
CA MET A 85 -17.37 -14.60 -11.30
C MET A 85 -16.16 -15.44 -10.86
N ALA A 86 -15.41 -16.01 -11.82
CA ALA A 86 -14.20 -16.78 -11.53
C ALA A 86 -13.09 -15.88 -10.94
N GLU A 87 -12.89 -14.70 -11.53
CA GLU A 87 -11.98 -13.68 -10.99
C GLU A 87 -12.39 -13.25 -9.58
N LEU A 88 -13.69 -13.07 -9.34
CA LEU A 88 -14.18 -12.64 -8.03
C LEU A 88 -13.92 -13.71 -6.97
N ARG A 89 -14.21 -14.99 -7.26
CA ARG A 89 -13.92 -16.11 -6.35
C ARG A 89 -12.42 -16.18 -6.04
N LYS A 90 -11.57 -16.09 -7.05
CA LYS A 90 -10.11 -16.06 -6.89
C LYS A 90 -9.66 -14.89 -6.00
N MET A 91 -10.22 -13.70 -6.20
CA MET A 91 -9.91 -12.55 -5.34
C MET A 91 -10.37 -12.76 -3.90
N VAL A 92 -11.55 -13.33 -3.68
CA VAL A 92 -12.07 -13.66 -2.33
C VAL A 92 -11.16 -14.65 -1.61
N GLU A 93 -10.73 -15.73 -2.29
CA GLU A 93 -9.77 -16.69 -1.74
C GLU A 93 -8.45 -16.04 -1.38
N ASN A 94 -7.92 -15.18 -2.26
CA ASN A 94 -6.70 -14.43 -1.98
C ASN A 94 -6.84 -13.51 -0.77
N MET A 95 -8.00 -12.85 -0.59
CA MET A 95 -8.28 -12.01 0.57
C MET A 95 -8.38 -12.83 1.87
N ARG A 96 -8.97 -14.03 1.82
CA ARG A 96 -8.99 -14.96 2.97
C ARG A 96 -7.57 -15.36 3.39
N LYS A 97 -6.73 -15.78 2.44
CA LYS A 97 -5.32 -16.12 2.70
C LYS A 97 -4.52 -14.95 3.28
N ARG A 98 -4.68 -13.73 2.72
CA ARG A 98 -4.00 -12.53 3.24
C ARG A 98 -4.44 -12.17 4.66
N LYS A 99 -5.71 -12.42 4.99
CA LYS A 99 -6.24 -12.21 6.34
C LYS A 99 -5.62 -13.18 7.33
N GLU A 100 -5.48 -14.46 6.97
CA GLU A 100 -4.78 -15.46 7.78
C GLU A 100 -3.31 -15.08 8.02
N GLN A 101 -2.68 -14.43 7.05
CA GLN A 101 -1.32 -13.89 7.17
C GLN A 101 -1.22 -12.59 8.01
N GLY A 102 -2.32 -12.07 8.55
CA GLY A 102 -2.30 -10.89 9.42
C GLY A 102 -2.12 -9.54 8.71
N TRP A 103 -2.31 -9.48 7.39
CA TRP A 103 -1.97 -8.30 6.57
C TRP A 103 -2.94 -7.09 6.68
N ASP A 104 -3.89 -7.09 7.63
CA ASP A 104 -4.85 -5.98 7.84
C ASP A 104 -4.30 -5.00 8.88
N GLU A 105 -3.12 -4.43 8.62
CA GLU A 105 -2.57 -3.31 9.40
C GLU A 105 -3.39 -2.05 9.06
N ARG A 106 -4.38 -1.74 9.89
CA ARG A 106 -5.21 -0.53 9.73
C ARG A 106 -4.44 0.71 10.17
N GLN A 107 -3.36 1.03 9.48
CA GLN A 107 -2.66 2.28 9.67
C GLN A 107 -3.37 3.37 8.86
N LEU A 108 -3.84 4.42 9.53
CA LEU A 108 -4.39 5.59 8.86
C LEU A 108 -3.24 6.32 8.16
N LEU A 109 -3.49 6.73 6.92
CA LEU A 109 -2.55 7.60 6.21
C LEU A 109 -2.67 9.01 6.76
N GLU A 110 -1.54 9.69 6.91
CA GLU A 110 -1.55 11.12 7.23
C GLU A 110 -2.22 11.94 6.12
N PRO A 111 -2.91 13.04 6.46
CA PRO A 111 -3.46 13.95 5.46
C PRO A 111 -2.37 14.47 4.52
N LYS A 112 -2.66 14.44 3.23
CA LYS A 112 -1.81 14.99 2.19
C LYS A 112 -1.82 16.51 2.26
N ARG A 113 -0.65 17.10 2.45
CA ARG A 113 -0.46 18.55 2.43
C ARG A 113 -0.73 19.14 1.04
N VAL A 114 -1.36 20.30 0.98
CA VAL A 114 -1.80 20.99 -0.24
C VAL A 114 -0.92 22.21 -0.50
N TYR A 115 -0.53 22.94 0.54
CA TYR A 115 0.30 24.13 0.41
C TYR A 115 1.79 23.82 0.63
N LEU A 116 2.63 24.12 -0.36
CA LEU A 116 4.09 23.95 -0.30
C LEU A 116 4.81 25.13 0.38
N HIS A 117 4.13 25.94 1.18
CA HIS A 117 4.66 27.25 1.58
C HIS A 117 5.77 27.20 2.65
N GLU A 118 6.09 26.03 3.20
CA GLU A 118 7.09 25.89 4.27
C GLU A 118 8.17 24.82 4.01
N GLU A 119 8.01 23.94 3.01
CA GLU A 119 8.85 22.75 2.90
C GLU A 119 10.25 23.00 2.30
N ARG A 120 10.46 24.05 1.48
CA ARG A 120 11.83 24.35 0.99
C ARG A 120 12.75 24.68 2.16
N HIS A 121 12.33 25.61 3.02
CA HIS A 121 13.10 25.99 4.19
C HIS A 121 13.31 24.82 5.14
N ILE A 122 12.30 23.97 5.38
CA ILE A 122 12.45 22.81 6.28
C ILE A 122 13.42 21.75 5.69
N ARG A 123 13.36 21.49 4.38
CA ARG A 123 14.29 20.57 3.67
C ARG A 123 15.72 21.10 3.67
N ASP A 124 15.90 22.40 3.40
CA ASP A 124 17.21 23.04 3.34
C ASP A 124 17.84 23.16 4.74
N MET A 125 17.03 23.38 5.78
CA MET A 125 17.47 23.53 7.17
C MET A 125 17.68 22.18 7.90
N ARG A 126 17.49 21.02 7.22
CA ARG A 126 17.66 19.66 7.79
C ARG A 126 17.03 19.49 9.18
N TYR A 127 15.79 19.91 9.36
CA TYR A 127 15.10 19.66 10.63
C TYR A 127 14.95 18.15 10.90
N PRO A 128 15.01 17.74 12.18
CA PRO A 128 14.68 16.37 12.55
C PRO A 128 13.27 16.02 12.06
N LYS A 129 13.08 14.79 11.58
CA LYS A 129 11.76 14.31 11.16
C LYS A 129 10.80 14.42 12.35
N LYS A 130 9.56 14.88 12.08
CA LYS A 130 8.50 14.81 13.09
C LYS A 130 8.32 13.34 13.46
N ALA A 131 8.51 13.03 14.74
CA ALA A 131 8.24 11.74 15.35
C ALA A 131 6.95 11.89 16.16
N GLU A 132 6.17 10.82 16.31
CA GLU A 132 5.01 10.84 17.20
C GLU A 132 5.45 11.00 18.67
N ASP A 133 4.58 11.47 19.56
CA ASP A 133 4.96 11.81 20.95
C ASP A 133 5.53 10.61 21.75
N TRP A 134 5.20 9.38 21.34
CA TRP A 134 5.75 8.14 21.91
C TRP A 134 7.03 7.65 21.23
N GLU A 135 7.45 8.28 20.13
CA GLU A 135 8.68 7.96 19.43
C GLU A 135 9.80 8.91 19.87
N ILE A 136 10.98 8.35 20.17
CA ILE A 136 12.15 9.17 20.48
C ILE A 136 12.59 9.88 19.19
N PRO A 137 12.58 11.23 19.13
CA PRO A 137 13.05 11.96 17.96
C PRO A 137 14.51 11.60 17.69
N ASN A 138 14.87 11.45 16.40
CA ASN A 138 16.21 11.00 15.99
C ASN A 138 16.65 9.67 16.64
N LYS A 139 15.80 8.64 16.59
CA LYS A 139 16.22 7.27 16.92
C LYS A 139 17.51 6.95 16.17
N PHE A 140 18.60 6.67 16.91
CA PHE A 140 19.83 6.18 16.32
C PHE A 140 19.53 4.80 15.73
N ILE A 141 19.37 4.74 14.42
CA ILE A 141 19.25 3.48 13.68
C ILE A 141 20.70 3.05 13.37
N PRO A 142 21.20 1.95 13.95
CA PRO A 142 22.49 1.42 13.53
C PRO A 142 22.34 1.05 12.05
N GLU A 143 23.03 1.77 11.16
CA GLU A 143 22.85 1.65 9.70
C GLU A 143 23.03 0.22 9.16
N ASP A 144 23.63 -0.69 9.92
CA ASP A 144 23.94 -2.05 9.48
C ASP A 144 23.53 -3.16 10.46
N GLY A 145 22.67 -2.88 11.46
CA GLY A 145 22.24 -3.90 12.44
C GLY A 145 23.38 -4.49 13.27
N VAL A 146 24.46 -3.72 13.44
CA VAL A 146 25.63 -4.13 14.22
C VAL A 146 25.44 -3.61 15.65
N GLU A 147 25.15 -4.51 16.57
CA GLU A 147 25.05 -4.20 18.00
C GLU A 147 26.45 -4.32 18.65
N ALA A 148 26.83 -3.31 19.42
CA ALA A 148 28.06 -3.36 20.20
C ALA A 148 27.87 -4.35 21.38
N PRO A 149 28.88 -5.17 21.72
CA PRO A 149 28.78 -6.09 22.83
C PRO A 149 28.54 -5.35 24.16
N ALA A 150 27.71 -5.94 25.02
CA ALA A 150 27.35 -5.37 26.32
C ALA A 150 28.60 -5.06 27.16
N GLY A 151 28.64 -3.86 27.76
CA GLY A 151 29.77 -3.39 28.57
C GLY A 151 30.86 -2.61 27.81
N THR A 152 30.67 -2.30 26.52
CA THR A 152 31.60 -1.45 25.77
C THR A 152 31.54 0.01 26.25
N PRO A 153 32.66 0.62 26.69
CA PRO A 153 32.67 2.03 27.08
C PRO A 153 32.35 2.96 25.91
N MET A 154 31.61 4.05 26.18
CA MET A 154 31.11 4.98 25.15
C MET A 154 32.20 5.50 24.20
N GLY A 155 33.39 5.82 24.73
CA GLY A 155 34.52 6.32 23.93
C GLY A 155 35.13 5.30 22.97
N LYS A 156 34.85 4.00 23.15
CA LYS A 156 35.36 2.91 22.30
C LYS A 156 34.30 2.35 21.35
N LEU A 157 33.02 2.73 21.51
CA LEU A 157 31.89 2.22 20.74
C LEU A 157 32.10 2.35 19.23
N TYR A 158 32.51 3.54 18.80
CA TYR A 158 32.68 3.86 17.37
C TYR A 158 33.69 2.95 16.68
N GLY A 159 34.83 2.70 17.33
CA GLY A 159 35.88 1.84 16.77
C GLY A 159 35.50 0.36 16.71
N VAL A 160 34.71 -0.12 17.67
CA VAL A 160 34.20 -1.50 17.68
C VAL A 160 33.19 -1.71 16.56
N LEU A 161 32.25 -0.77 16.41
CA LEU A 161 31.23 -0.79 15.36
C LEU A 161 31.85 -0.70 13.95
N ASP A 162 32.85 0.17 13.74
CA ASP A 162 33.53 0.28 12.43
C ASP A 162 34.28 -1.01 12.05
N LYS A 163 34.95 -1.65 13.01
CA LYS A 163 35.59 -2.96 12.78
C LYS A 163 34.59 -4.04 12.38
N GLN A 164 33.45 -4.11 13.05
CA GLN A 164 32.38 -5.06 12.73
C GLN A 164 31.74 -4.76 11.37
N LYS A 165 31.53 -3.49 11.02
CA LYS A 165 31.03 -3.04 9.70
C LYS A 165 31.99 -3.43 8.56
N ARG A 166 33.30 -3.27 8.77
CA ARG A 166 34.33 -3.72 7.81
C ARG A 166 34.36 -5.23 7.66
N ALA A 167 34.23 -5.99 8.75
CA ALA A 167 34.17 -7.45 8.72
C ALA A 167 32.94 -7.93 7.94
N LYS A 168 31.76 -7.37 8.21
CA LYS A 168 30.51 -7.70 7.51
C LYS A 168 30.59 -7.40 6.01
N ARG A 169 31.09 -6.22 5.62
CA ARG A 169 31.32 -5.85 4.20
C ARG A 169 32.32 -6.77 3.51
N ARG A 170 33.35 -7.24 4.23
CA ARG A 170 34.32 -8.19 3.71
C ARG A 170 33.67 -9.56 3.47
N GLN A 171 32.85 -10.04 4.41
CA GLN A 171 32.07 -11.27 4.29
C GLN A 171 31.12 -11.22 3.09
N GLU A 172 30.34 -10.14 2.95
CA GLU A 172 29.43 -9.93 1.81
C GLU A 172 30.16 -9.90 0.46
N LYS A 173 31.40 -9.40 0.41
CA LYS A 173 32.23 -9.45 -0.80
C LYS A 173 32.70 -10.86 -1.15
N LEU A 174 33.04 -11.68 -0.14
CA LEU A 174 33.36 -13.10 -0.31
C LEU A 174 32.12 -13.89 -0.79
N ASP A 175 30.96 -13.67 -0.17
CA ASP A 175 29.71 -14.37 -0.53
C ASP A 175 29.23 -14.03 -1.96
N ARG A 176 29.58 -12.84 -2.46
CA ARG A 176 29.31 -12.40 -3.83
C ARG A 176 30.38 -12.80 -4.85
N GLY A 177 31.47 -13.46 -4.42
CA GLY A 177 32.56 -13.90 -5.29
C GLY A 177 33.34 -12.76 -5.96
N ILE A 178 33.41 -11.59 -5.32
CA ILE A 178 34.04 -10.36 -5.88
C ILE A 178 35.52 -10.23 -5.43
N ILE A 179 36.04 -11.20 -4.68
CA ILE A 179 37.46 -11.30 -4.27
C ILE A 179 37.97 -12.69 -4.64
#